data_AF-A0A3D4B0F3-F1
#
_entry.id   AF-A0A3D4B0F3-F1
#
_cell.length_a   1.000
_cell.length_b   1.000
_cell.length_c   1.000
_cell.angle_alpha   90.00
_cell.angle_beta   90.00
_cell.angle_gamma   90.00
#
_symmetry.space_group_name_H-M   'P 1'
#
loop_
_entity.id
_entity.type
_entity.pdbx_description
1 polymer ?
#
loop_
_entity_poly.entity_id
_entity_poly.type
_entity_poly.pdbx_seq_one_letter_code
_entity_poly.pdbx_strand_id
1 'polypeptide(L)'
;MDYGFTASVEEEFDEIALGRLAWPVMMAKFYYPFHESIITTTEQAKKATGERLLGVDPASGLPVFARLGRSGPMVQIGEYNTENKPRFSSLQGGQSIRTISLDQALELFKLPRDLGVYNEGPVSVGSGRYGPYV
;
A
#
# COMPACT_ATOMS: atom_id res chain seq x y z
N MET A 1 -17.31 6.37 2.86
CA MET A 1 -17.31 7.82 3.14
C MET A 1 -18.73 8.17 3.52
N ASP A 2 -18.93 8.89 4.61
CA ASP A 2 -20.24 9.41 4.98
C ASP A 2 -20.46 10.74 4.27
N TYR A 3 -21.44 10.78 3.37
CA TYR A 3 -21.77 11.97 2.59
C TYR A 3 -22.70 12.93 3.34
N GLY A 4 -23.31 12.49 4.45
CA GLY A 4 -24.19 13.32 5.29
C GLY A 4 -23.45 14.26 6.24
N PHE A 5 -22.18 13.94 6.55
CA PHE A 5 -21.36 14.72 7.49
C PHE A 5 -21.26 16.20 7.10
N THR A 6 -20.94 16.49 5.83
CA THR A 6 -20.81 17.87 5.35
C THR A 6 -22.11 18.64 5.50
N ALA A 7 -23.26 18.03 5.17
CA ALA A 7 -24.56 18.69 5.32
C ALA A 7 -24.88 19.03 6.77
N SER A 8 -24.62 18.10 7.70
CA SER A 8 -24.87 18.34 9.14
C SER A 8 -23.97 19.42 9.74
N VAL A 9 -22.73 19.55 9.29
CA VAL A 9 -21.79 20.56 9.78
C VAL A 9 -22.20 21.96 9.31
N GLU A 10 -22.61 22.10 8.05
CA GLU A 10 -23.10 23.38 7.52
C GLU A 10 -24.37 23.85 8.26
N GLU A 11 -25.31 22.93 8.56
CA GLU A 11 -26.51 23.25 9.34
C GLU A 11 -26.17 23.71 10.77
N GLU A 12 -25.20 23.07 11.43
CA GLU A 12 -24.72 23.50 12.75
C GLU A 12 -24.01 24.87 12.69
N PHE A 13 -23.31 25.19 11.61
CA PHE A 13 -22.71 26.51 11.41
C PHE A 13 -23.74 27.61 11.19
N ASP A 14 -24.80 27.35 10.44
CA ASP A 14 -25.91 28.29 10.26
C ASP A 14 -26.58 28.63 11.61
N GLU A 15 -26.79 27.63 12.47
CA GLU A 15 -27.38 27.84 13.80
C GLU A 15 -26.45 28.64 14.74
N ILE A 16 -25.13 28.54 14.59
CA ILE A 16 -24.16 29.40 15.29
C ILE A 16 -24.24 30.84 14.77
N ALA A 17 -24.33 31.03 13.45
CA ALA A 17 -24.46 32.35 12.84
C ALA A 17 -25.74 33.06 13.28
N LEU A 18 -26.82 32.31 13.50
CA LEU A 18 -28.10 32.80 14.03
C LEU A 18 -28.09 33.00 15.56
N GLY A 19 -26.99 32.68 16.24
CA GLY A 19 -26.84 32.80 17.69
C GLY A 19 -27.65 31.80 18.51
N ARG A 20 -28.18 30.75 17.86
CA ARG A 20 -29.02 29.71 18.47
C ARG A 20 -28.19 28.57 19.06
N LEU A 21 -26.97 28.39 18.56
CA LEU A 21 -26.02 27.41 19.03
C LEU A 21 -24.72 28.10 19.46
N ALA A 22 -24.19 27.70 20.62
CA ALA A 22 -22.87 28.15 21.05
C ALA A 22 -21.79 27.27 20.39
N TRP A 23 -20.85 27.90 19.66
CA TRP A 23 -19.71 27.23 19.02
C TRP A 23 -18.97 26.20 19.90
N PRO A 24 -18.70 26.46 21.20
CA PRO A 24 -18.03 25.48 22.06
C PRO A 24 -18.80 24.15 22.21
N VAL A 25 -20.13 24.19 22.14
CA VAL A 25 -20.99 23.00 22.24
C VAL A 25 -20.84 22.12 21.00
N MET A 26 -20.88 22.74 19.82
CA MET A 26 -20.66 22.08 18.53
C MET A 26 -19.26 21.42 18.47
N MET A 27 -18.24 22.18 18.85
CA MET A 27 -16.86 21.68 18.91
C MET A 27 -16.67 20.55 19.91
N ALA A 28 -17.27 20.62 21.10
CA ALA A 28 -17.21 19.55 22.09
C ALA A 28 -17.84 18.26 21.55
N LYS A 29 -19.01 18.37 20.91
CA LYS A 29 -19.75 17.25 20.32
C LYS A 29 -18.94 16.53 19.22
N PHE A 30 -18.14 17.27 18.45
CA PHE A 30 -17.25 16.68 17.45
C PHE A 30 -15.96 16.13 18.07
N TYR A 31 -15.29 16.92 18.91
CA TYR A 31 -13.92 16.65 19.35
C TYR A 31 -13.82 15.46 20.30
N TYR A 32 -14.72 15.32 21.29
CA TYR A 32 -14.59 14.24 22.28
C TYR A 32 -14.73 12.84 21.66
N PRO A 33 -15.76 12.54 20.84
CA PRO A 33 -15.86 11.24 20.17
C PRO A 33 -14.69 10.99 19.20
N PHE A 34 -14.25 12.03 18.48
CA PHE A 34 -13.10 11.92 17.59
C PHE A 34 -11.82 11.59 18.36
N HIS A 35 -11.56 12.27 19.48
CA HIS A 35 -10.38 12.05 20.30
C HIS A 35 -10.34 10.63 20.90
N GLU A 36 -11.48 10.12 21.39
CA GLU A 36 -11.59 8.74 21.83
C GLU A 36 -11.30 7.75 20.70
N SER A 37 -11.79 8.04 19.49
CA SER A 37 -11.53 7.21 18.30
C SER A 37 -10.05 7.20 17.94
N ILE A 38 -9.35 8.34 18.09
CA ILE A 38 -7.90 8.44 17.86
C ILE A 38 -7.13 7.63 18.90
N ILE A 39 -7.42 7.78 20.19
CA ILE A 39 -6.78 7.01 21.26
C ILE A 39 -6.96 5.51 20.99
N THR A 40 -8.20 5.08 20.76
CA THR A 40 -8.53 3.68 20.47
C THR A 40 -7.76 3.17 19.25
N THR A 41 -7.72 3.96 18.17
CA THR A 41 -7.01 3.60 16.94
C THR A 41 -5.50 3.60 17.15
N THR A 42 -4.93 4.52 17.91
CA THR A 42 -3.49 4.53 18.20
C THR A 42 -3.06 3.32 19.00
N GLU A 43 -3.87 2.87 19.95
CA GLU A 43 -3.59 1.69 20.78
C GLU A 43 -3.82 0.36 20.01
N GLN A 44 -4.85 0.28 19.17
CA GLN A 44 -5.24 -0.97 18.51
C GLN A 44 -4.74 -1.11 17.08
N ALA A 45 -4.51 -0.02 16.37
CA ALA A 45 -4.12 -0.08 14.98
C ALA A 45 -2.64 -0.46 14.88
N LYS A 46 -2.40 -1.70 14.44
CA LYS A 46 -1.17 -2.02 13.74
C LYS A 46 -1.03 -0.99 12.62
N LYS A 47 0.06 -0.21 12.68
CA LYS A 47 0.45 0.79 11.67
C LYS A 47 0.06 0.24 10.31
N ALA A 48 -0.86 0.89 9.60
CA ALA A 48 -1.21 0.49 8.24
C ALA A 48 0.02 0.79 7.37
N THR A 49 0.99 -0.12 7.37
CA THR A 49 2.29 0.04 6.70
C THR A 49 2.13 0.08 5.17
N GLY A 50 0.91 -0.14 4.67
CA GLY A 50 0.65 -0.31 3.25
C GLY A 50 1.26 -1.60 2.72
N GLU A 51 1.65 -2.51 3.62
CA GLU A 51 2.25 -3.80 3.31
C GLU A 51 1.17 -4.89 3.43
N ARG A 52 1.05 -5.72 2.40
CA ARG A 52 0.11 -6.83 2.33
C ARG A 52 0.88 -8.13 2.21
N LEU A 53 0.75 -9.01 3.18
CA LEU A 53 1.29 -10.38 3.08
C LEU A 53 0.51 -11.14 2.00
N LEU A 54 1.21 -11.66 1.00
CA LEU A 54 0.65 -12.46 -0.09
C LEU A 54 0.70 -13.96 0.22
N GLY A 55 1.71 -14.41 0.95
CA GLY A 55 1.91 -15.82 1.29
C GLY A 55 3.39 -16.14 1.50
N VAL A 56 3.77 -17.39 1.24
CA VAL A 56 5.15 -17.89 1.36
C VAL A 56 5.60 -18.38 -0.02
N ASP A 57 6.82 -18.05 -0.41
CA ASP A 57 7.43 -18.53 -1.65
C ASP A 57 7.76 -20.04 -1.52
N PRO A 58 7.23 -20.92 -2.39
CA PRO A 58 7.52 -22.35 -2.35
C PRO A 58 8.99 -22.70 -2.61
N ALA A 59 9.74 -21.84 -3.30
CA ALA A 59 11.14 -22.11 -3.66
C ALA A 59 12.11 -21.78 -2.51
N SER A 60 11.90 -20.66 -1.81
CA SER A 60 12.78 -20.21 -0.72
C SER A 60 12.22 -20.46 0.68
N GLY A 61 10.92 -20.75 0.82
CA GLY A 61 10.25 -20.83 2.12
C GLY A 61 10.09 -19.48 2.82
N LEU A 62 10.34 -18.36 2.13
CA LEU A 62 10.33 -17.01 2.69
C LEU A 62 8.97 -16.31 2.49
N PRO A 63 8.55 -15.42 3.40
CA PRO A 63 7.31 -14.66 3.26
C PRO A 63 7.39 -13.66 2.10
N VAL A 64 6.26 -13.46 1.42
CA VAL A 64 6.11 -12.55 0.27
C VAL A 64 5.17 -11.41 0.63
N PHE A 65 5.62 -10.18 0.46
CA PHE A 65 4.88 -8.96 0.79
C PHE A 65 4.70 -8.07 -0.44
N ALA A 66 3.51 -7.51 -0.64
CA ALA A 66 3.27 -6.41 -1.59
C ALA A 66 3.19 -5.08 -0.83
N ARG A 67 4.00 -4.09 -1.23
CA ARG A 67 4.06 -2.80 -0.52
C ARG A 67 4.39 -1.63 -1.43
N LEU A 68 4.17 -0.42 -0.92
CA LEU A 68 4.59 0.82 -1.57
C LEU A 68 5.96 1.24 -1.00
N GLY A 69 7.00 1.25 -1.83
CA GLY A 69 8.30 1.81 -1.42
C GLY A 69 8.65 3.07 -2.21
N ARG A 70 9.88 3.56 -2.02
CA ARG A 70 10.34 4.86 -2.57
C ARG A 70 10.19 4.96 -4.10
N SER A 71 10.39 3.86 -4.81
CA SER A 71 10.32 3.80 -6.28
C SER A 71 8.94 3.42 -6.82
N GLY A 72 7.93 3.31 -5.94
CA GLY A 72 6.58 2.89 -6.30
C GLY A 72 6.22 1.49 -5.79
N PRO A 73 5.14 0.90 -6.33
CA PRO A 73 4.63 -0.40 -5.89
C PRO A 73 5.63 -1.53 -6.15
N MET A 74 5.90 -2.35 -5.14
CA MET A 74 6.84 -3.47 -5.23
C MET A 74 6.36 -4.70 -4.47
N VAL A 75 6.92 -5.85 -4.86
CA VAL A 75 6.87 -7.11 -4.10
C VAL A 75 8.24 -7.34 -3.46
N GLN A 76 8.23 -7.83 -2.22
CA GLN A 76 9.39 -8.24 -1.44
C GLN A 76 9.27 -9.72 -1.07
N ILE A 77 10.33 -10.50 -1.28
CA ILE A 77 10.47 -11.86 -0.75
C ILE A 77 11.52 -11.85 0.36
N GLY A 78 11.16 -12.41 1.52
CA GLY A 78 11.98 -12.44 2.73
C GLY A 78 11.87 -11.17 3.56
N GLU A 79 12.32 -11.27 4.81
CA GLU A 79 12.41 -10.15 5.73
C GLU A 79 13.85 -9.60 5.76
N TYR A 80 14.03 -8.43 6.36
CA TYR A 80 15.37 -7.92 6.64
C TYR A 80 15.95 -8.69 7.84
N ASN A 81 16.46 -9.90 7.58
CA ASN A 81 17.20 -10.68 8.56
C ASN A 81 18.68 -10.79 8.14
N THR A 82 19.55 -10.99 9.13
CA THR A 82 21.01 -10.91 8.98
C THR A 82 21.60 -11.96 8.02
N GLU A 83 20.87 -13.03 7.75
CA GLU A 83 21.32 -14.15 6.91
C GLU A 83 20.80 -14.10 5.46
N ASN A 84 19.60 -13.57 5.19
CA ASN A 84 19.02 -13.58 3.85
C ASN A 84 18.66 -12.17 3.38
N LYS A 85 19.36 -11.70 2.34
CA LYS A 85 19.06 -10.40 1.74
C LYS A 85 17.69 -10.47 1.05
N PRO A 86 16.72 -9.62 1.41
CA PRO A 86 15.40 -9.65 0.79
C PRO A 86 15.50 -9.31 -0.69
N ARG A 87 14.72 -10.03 -1.50
CA ARG A 87 14.62 -9.80 -2.95
C ARG A 87 13.44 -8.88 -3.23
N PHE A 88 13.62 -7.97 -4.18
CA PHE A 88 12.60 -7.01 -4.58
C PHE A 88 12.30 -7.13 -6.06
N SER A 89 11.03 -6.96 -6.44
CA SER A 89 10.62 -6.76 -7.83
C SER A 89 9.52 -5.71 -7.89
N SER A 90 9.61 -4.80 -8.87
CA SER A 90 8.58 -3.77 -9.07
C SER A 90 7.34 -4.38 -9.70
N LEU A 91 6.15 -3.91 -9.30
CA LEU A 91 4.91 -4.29 -9.98
C LEU A 91 4.90 -3.69 -11.41
N GLN A 92 4.31 -4.41 -12.35
CA GLN A 92 4.11 -3.93 -13.72
C GLN A 92 2.91 -2.98 -13.82
N GLY A 93 2.84 -2.21 -14.90
CA GLY A 93 1.73 -1.28 -15.17
C GLY A 93 0.38 -2.00 -15.14
N GLY A 94 -0.55 -1.49 -14.34
CA GLY A 94 -1.88 -2.08 -14.14
C GLY A 94 -2.00 -3.06 -12.98
N GLN A 95 -0.89 -3.50 -12.38
CA GLN A 95 -0.93 -4.31 -11.16
C GLN A 95 -1.03 -3.40 -9.92
N SER A 96 -1.80 -3.84 -8.93
CA SER A 96 -1.99 -3.11 -7.66
C SER A 96 -1.56 -3.97 -6.48
N ILE A 97 -0.91 -3.35 -5.49
CA ILE A 97 -0.59 -3.97 -4.19
C ILE A 97 -1.84 -4.50 -3.47
N ARG A 98 -3.02 -3.98 -3.83
CA ARG A 98 -4.31 -4.38 -3.27
C ARG A 98 -4.95 -5.57 -3.96
N THR A 99 -4.54 -5.94 -5.17
CA THR A 99 -5.20 -7.00 -5.95
C THR A 99 -4.28 -8.11 -6.44
N ILE A 100 -2.96 -7.89 -6.47
CA ILE A 100 -1.98 -8.88 -6.99
C ILE A 100 -2.06 -10.21 -6.24
N SER A 101 -1.98 -11.36 -6.95
CA SER A 101 -1.91 -12.68 -6.31
C SER A 101 -0.47 -13.10 -5.99
N LEU A 102 -0.30 -14.12 -5.13
CA LEU A 102 1.01 -14.69 -4.83
C LEU A 102 1.69 -15.21 -6.11
N ASP A 103 0.98 -15.93 -6.96
CA ASP A 103 1.53 -16.48 -8.20
C ASP A 103 2.04 -15.39 -9.15
N GLN A 104 1.22 -14.34 -9.35
CA GLN A 104 1.62 -13.17 -10.16
C GLN A 104 2.85 -12.48 -9.58
N ALA A 105 2.91 -12.37 -8.26
CA ALA A 105 4.04 -11.77 -7.56
C ALA A 105 5.33 -12.60 -7.76
N LEU A 106 5.25 -13.93 -7.73
CA LEU A 106 6.39 -14.83 -7.98
C LEU A 106 6.86 -14.78 -9.43
N GLU A 107 5.96 -14.58 -10.41
CA GLU A 107 6.35 -14.42 -11.81
C GLU A 107 7.26 -13.21 -12.05
N LEU A 108 7.06 -12.11 -11.30
CA LEU A 108 7.88 -10.91 -11.39
C LEU A 108 9.35 -11.16 -11.00
N PHE A 109 9.64 -12.23 -10.25
CA PHE A 109 11.00 -12.62 -9.86
C PHE A 109 11.68 -13.56 -10.85
N LYS A 110 10.95 -14.02 -11.88
CA LYS A 110 11.51 -14.82 -12.99
C LYS A 110 12.19 -13.94 -14.06
N LEU A 111 12.08 -12.62 -13.94
CA LEU A 111 12.73 -11.65 -14.82
C LEU A 111 14.03 -11.12 -14.17
N PRO A 112 15.09 -10.80 -14.94
CA PRO A 112 15.18 -10.94 -16.40
C PRO A 112 15.37 -12.40 -16.83
N ARG A 113 14.71 -12.79 -17.93
CA ARG A 113 14.94 -14.11 -18.55
C ARG A 113 15.98 -13.99 -19.64
N ASP A 114 17.02 -14.81 -19.58
CA ASP A 114 17.95 -14.98 -20.70
C ASP A 114 17.25 -15.71 -21.85
N LEU A 115 17.25 -15.11 -23.03
CA LEU A 115 16.73 -15.70 -24.27
C LEU A 115 17.81 -16.48 -25.05
N GLY A 116 19.05 -16.48 -24.56
CA GLY A 116 20.19 -17.12 -25.20
C GLY A 116 21.09 -16.12 -25.92
N VAL A 117 21.83 -16.59 -26.93
CA VAL A 117 22.83 -15.80 -27.66
C VAL A 117 22.30 -15.49 -29.06
N TYR A 118 22.32 -14.20 -29.45
CA TYR A 118 21.98 -13.75 -30.79
C TYR A 118 23.09 -12.81 -31.29
N ASN A 119 23.62 -13.06 -32.50
CA ASN A 119 24.74 -12.28 -33.08
C ASN A 119 25.92 -12.04 -32.10
N GLU A 120 26.44 -13.11 -31.49
CA GLU A 120 27.61 -13.11 -30.59
C GLU A 120 27.42 -12.38 -29.24
N GLY A 121 26.21 -11.91 -28.90
CA GLY A 121 25.87 -11.28 -27.63
C GLY A 121 24.77 -12.00 -26.84
N PRO A 122 24.82 -12.02 -25.50
CA PRO A 122 23.73 -12.51 -24.66
C PRO A 122 22.51 -11.57 -24.74
N VAL A 123 21.33 -12.13 -24.95
CA VAL A 123 20.06 -11.40 -25.02
C VAL A 123 19.21 -11.73 -23.80
N SER A 124 18.70 -10.70 -23.12
CA SER A 124 17.93 -10.86 -21.88
C SER A 124 16.68 -9.97 -21.91
N VAL A 125 15.54 -10.52 -21.51
CA VAL A 125 14.29 -9.74 -21.40
C VAL A 125 14.19 -9.15 -20.02
N GLY A 126 14.27 -7.83 -19.92
CA GLY A 126 14.05 -7.07 -18.70
C GLY A 126 12.69 -6.35 -18.70
N SER A 127 12.25 -5.91 -17.52
CA SER A 127 11.10 -5.01 -17.37
C SER A 127 11.59 -3.71 -16.76
N GLY A 128 11.58 -2.63 -17.55
CA GLY A 128 12.04 -1.30 -17.14
C GLY A 128 10.88 -0.32 -16.95
N ARG A 129 11.22 0.95 -16.63
CA ARG A 129 10.25 2.05 -16.43
C ARG A 129 9.35 2.34 -17.64
N TYR A 130 9.72 1.87 -18.84
CA TYR A 130 8.97 2.07 -20.09
C TYR A 130 8.32 0.78 -20.60
N GLY A 131 8.30 -0.29 -19.80
CA GLY A 131 7.81 -1.60 -20.20
C GLY A 131 8.93 -2.62 -20.46
N PRO A 132 8.57 -3.80 -21.01
CA PRO A 132 9.53 -4.86 -21.30
C PRO A 132 10.49 -4.47 -22.42
N TYR A 133 11.77 -4.83 -22.26
CA TYR A 133 12.84 -4.59 -23.24
C TYR A 133 13.68 -5.87 -23.43
N VAL A 134 14.35 -5.96 -24.58
CA VAL A 134 15.16 -7.11 -25.02
C VAL A 134 16.56 -6.64 -25.39
#